data_AF-A0AAU6NWA4-F1
#
_entry.id   AF-A0AAU6NWA4-F1
#
_cell.length_a   1.000
_cell.length_b   1.000
_cell.length_c   1.000
_cell.angle_alpha   90.00
_cell.angle_beta   90.00
_cell.angle_gamma   90.00
#
_symmetry.space_group_name_H-M   'P 1'
#
loop_
_entity.id
_entity.type
_entity.pdbx_description
1 polymer ?
#
loop_
_entity_poly.entity_id
_entity_poly.type
_entity_poly.pdbx_seq_one_letter_code
_entity_poly.pdbx_strand_id
1 'polypeptide(L)'
;MTQDEVEQVNYALEYKDYIIGFLTIVCTVIFYLMKKKDETIKRKEEEIKAIQEKLSDKKYNLYHRMYSVVFDLIKKKNISQQKLTEELIDIKKEMFIYAPDDVLLNFLDWNNNVQENGLDTNTVNENMMKYFKILSLIRKDMGNHKTIIDAEDIFKSLIIK
;
A
#
# COMPACT_ATOMS: atom_id res chain seq x y z
N MET A 1 -40.71 -45.24 47.97
CA MET A 1 -40.79 -43.99 47.22
C MET A 1 -42.24 -43.56 47.26
N THR A 2 -42.55 -42.48 47.97
CA THR A 2 -43.93 -41.99 48.12
C THR A 2 -44.38 -41.29 46.84
N GLN A 3 -45.69 -41.18 46.64
CA GLN A 3 -46.26 -40.54 45.44
C GLN A 3 -45.78 -39.08 45.29
N ASP A 4 -45.59 -38.38 46.42
CA ASP A 4 -45.06 -37.02 46.48
C ASP A 4 -43.57 -36.92 46.06
N GLU A 5 -42.75 -37.93 46.38
CA GLU A 5 -41.33 -37.97 45.98
C GLU A 5 -41.18 -38.14 44.46
N VAL A 6 -42.06 -38.94 43.83
CA VAL A 6 -42.07 -39.14 42.37
C VAL A 6 -42.50 -37.87 41.65
N GLU A 7 -43.48 -37.14 42.19
CA GLU A 7 -43.98 -35.89 41.62
C GLU A 7 -42.92 -34.78 41.70
N GLN A 8 -42.22 -34.63 42.83
CA GLN A 8 -41.12 -33.67 42.96
C GLN A 8 -39.94 -33.95 42.01
N VAL A 9 -39.58 -35.22 41.81
CA VAL A 9 -38.51 -35.61 40.86
C VAL A 9 -38.91 -35.30 39.42
N ASN A 10 -40.17 -35.52 39.04
CA ASN A 10 -40.68 -35.20 37.71
C ASN A 10 -40.67 -33.68 37.45
N TYR A 11 -41.10 -32.87 38.43
CA TYR A 11 -41.01 -31.40 38.33
C TYR A 11 -39.57 -30.90 38.17
N ALA A 12 -38.61 -31.49 38.90
CA ALA A 12 -37.20 -31.14 38.78
C ALA A 12 -36.60 -31.53 37.41
N LEU A 13 -37.01 -32.66 36.85
CA LEU A 13 -36.63 -33.10 35.51
C LEU A 13 -37.19 -32.17 34.43
N GLU A 14 -38.46 -31.79 34.54
CA GLU A 14 -39.12 -30.88 33.59
C GLU A 14 -38.47 -29.49 33.59
N TYR A 15 -38.13 -28.94 34.76
CA TYR A 15 -37.44 -27.66 34.88
C TYR A 15 -36.02 -27.69 34.29
N LYS A 16 -35.30 -28.81 34.44
CA LYS A 16 -33.98 -29.01 33.83
C LYS A 16 -34.06 -28.96 32.31
N ASP A 17 -35.08 -29.57 31.71
CA ASP A 17 -35.26 -29.59 30.25
C ASP A 17 -35.58 -28.20 29.70
N TYR A 18 -36.37 -27.39 30.41
CA TYR A 18 -36.61 -25.99 30.06
C TYR A 18 -35.32 -25.15 30.11
N ILE A 19 -34.48 -25.33 31.14
CA ILE A 19 -33.19 -24.62 31.24
C ILE A 19 -32.27 -25.00 30.06
N ILE A 20 -32.16 -26.29 29.74
CA ILE A 20 -31.32 -26.77 28.64
C ILE A 20 -31.83 -26.23 27.30
N GLY A 21 -33.15 -26.23 27.08
CA GLY A 21 -33.78 -25.66 25.90
C GLY A 21 -33.47 -24.17 25.73
N PHE A 22 -33.64 -23.39 26.81
CA PHE A 22 -33.30 -21.97 26.82
C PHE A 22 -31.81 -21.73 26.51
N LEU A 23 -30.91 -22.46 27.17
CA LEU A 23 -29.46 -22.33 26.95
C LEU A 23 -29.07 -22.64 25.50
N THR A 24 -29.69 -23.65 24.90
CA THR A 24 -29.43 -24.04 23.50
C THR A 24 -29.84 -22.94 22.52
N ILE A 25 -30.98 -22.28 22.77
CA ILE A 25 -31.44 -21.14 21.97
C ILE A 25 -30.43 -19.98 22.09
N VAL A 26 -30.03 -19.65 23.32
CA VAL A 26 -29.05 -18.57 23.58
C VAL A 26 -27.71 -18.84 22.88
N CYS A 27 -27.18 -20.06 23.00
CA CYS A 27 -25.95 -20.46 22.30
C CYS A 27 -26.10 -20.31 20.78
N THR A 28 -27.21 -20.77 20.20
CA THR A 28 -27.47 -20.69 18.75
C THR A 28 -27.50 -19.23 18.28
N VAL A 29 -28.14 -18.34 19.04
CA VAL A 29 -28.17 -16.90 18.74
C VAL A 29 -26.76 -16.29 18.78
N ILE A 30 -25.96 -16.62 19.80
CA ILE A 30 -24.58 -16.13 19.92
C ILE A 30 -23.73 -16.60 18.73
N PHE A 31 -23.79 -17.89 18.37
CA PHE A 31 -23.06 -18.44 17.22
C PHE A 31 -23.44 -17.75 15.91
N TYR A 32 -24.74 -17.48 15.72
CA TYR A 32 -25.22 -16.75 14.54
C TYR A 32 -24.64 -15.33 14.47
N LEU A 33 -24.62 -14.60 15.58
CA LEU A 33 -24.08 -13.25 15.64
C LEU A 33 -22.56 -13.22 15.39
N MET A 34 -21.81 -14.17 15.94
CA MET A 34 -20.37 -14.28 15.71
C MET A 34 -20.05 -14.54 14.24
N LYS A 35 -20.71 -15.52 13.62
CA LYS A 35 -20.50 -15.86 12.21
C LYS A 35 -20.77 -14.68 11.29
N LYS A 36 -21.87 -13.95 11.52
CA LYS A 36 -22.23 -12.76 10.74
C LYS A 36 -21.18 -11.64 10.86
N LYS A 37 -20.61 -11.45 12.05
CA LYS A 37 -19.55 -10.47 12.28
C LYS A 37 -18.28 -10.86 11.53
N ASP A 38 -17.87 -12.12 11.61
CA ASP A 38 -16.67 -12.63 10.94
C ASP A 38 -16.77 -12.50 9.42
N GLU A 39 -17.93 -12.80 8.81
CA GLU A 39 -18.15 -12.60 7.37
C GLU A 39 -18.01 -11.13 6.97
N THR A 40 -18.52 -10.22 7.80
CA THR A 40 -18.42 -8.78 7.52
C THR A 40 -16.97 -8.27 7.63
N ILE A 41 -16.21 -8.76 8.60
CA ILE A 41 -14.80 -8.41 8.77
C ILE A 41 -13.98 -8.95 7.60
N LYS A 42 -14.15 -10.23 7.26
CA LYS A 42 -13.45 -10.86 6.12
C LYS A 42 -13.70 -10.11 4.81
N ARG A 43 -14.94 -9.74 4.52
CA ARG A 43 -15.25 -8.96 3.31
C ARG A 43 -14.53 -7.61 3.29
N LYS A 44 -14.46 -6.91 4.42
CA LYS A 44 -13.71 -5.64 4.51
C LYS A 44 -12.21 -5.84 4.35
N GLU A 45 -11.65 -6.90 4.92
CA GLU A 45 -10.23 -7.25 4.75
C GLU A 45 -9.91 -7.56 3.29
N GLU A 46 -10.77 -8.31 2.60
CA GLU A 46 -10.66 -8.59 1.17
C GLU A 46 -10.76 -7.32 0.32
N GLU A 47 -11.70 -6.42 0.63
CA GLU A 47 -11.83 -5.12 -0.05
C GLU A 47 -10.58 -4.27 0.13
N ILE A 48 -10.06 -4.15 1.36
CA ILE A 48 -8.83 -3.40 1.65
C ILE A 48 -7.65 -4.03 0.92
N LYS A 49 -7.52 -5.35 0.95
CA LYS A 49 -6.45 -6.07 0.26
C LYS A 49 -6.51 -5.85 -1.25
N ALA A 50 -7.69 -5.93 -1.85
CA ALA A 50 -7.87 -5.66 -3.28
C ALA A 50 -7.51 -4.22 -3.66
N ILE A 51 -7.84 -3.25 -2.79
CA ILE A 51 -7.42 -1.85 -2.98
C ILE A 51 -5.91 -1.71 -2.86
N GLN A 52 -5.29 -2.35 -1.86
CA GLN A 52 -3.84 -2.33 -1.65
C GLN A 52 -3.08 -2.98 -2.81
N GLU A 53 -3.55 -4.11 -3.34
CA GLU A 53 -2.99 -4.76 -4.51
C GLU A 53 -3.05 -3.84 -5.73
N LYS A 54 -4.22 -3.27 -6.02
CA LYS A 54 -4.37 -2.31 -7.12
C LYS A 54 -3.49 -1.08 -6.95
N LEU A 55 -3.38 -0.54 -5.73
CA LEU A 55 -2.52 0.59 -5.42
C LEU A 55 -1.05 0.23 -5.62
N SER A 56 -0.63 -0.96 -5.17
CA SER A 56 0.71 -1.48 -5.36
C SER A 56 1.06 -1.62 -6.84
N ASP A 57 0.14 -2.13 -7.66
CA ASP A 57 0.33 -2.22 -9.11
C ASP A 57 0.49 -0.84 -9.75
N LYS A 58 -0.32 0.15 -9.33
CA LYS A 58 -0.22 1.53 -9.82
C LYS A 58 1.11 2.17 -9.42
N LYS A 59 1.52 2.02 -8.16
CA LYS A 59 2.82 2.47 -7.65
C LYS A 59 3.97 1.82 -8.43
N TYR A 60 3.94 0.50 -8.64
CA TYR A 60 4.95 -0.21 -9.41
C TYR A 60 5.11 0.38 -10.81
N ASN A 61 4.00 0.57 -11.52
CA ASN A 61 4.02 1.13 -12.88
C ASN A 61 4.58 2.55 -12.91
N LEU A 62 4.13 3.42 -12.00
CA LEU A 62 4.64 4.78 -11.84
C LEU A 62 6.17 4.79 -11.61
N TYR A 63 6.62 4.00 -10.65
CA TYR A 63 8.03 3.94 -10.29
C TYR A 63 8.88 3.33 -11.39
N HIS A 64 8.39 2.30 -12.09
CA HIS A 64 9.05 1.76 -13.26
C HIS A 64 9.25 2.83 -14.36
N ARG A 65 8.24 3.68 -14.59
CA ARG A 65 8.33 4.80 -15.55
C ARG A 65 9.35 5.84 -15.12
N MET A 66 9.35 6.22 -13.83
CA MET A 66 10.37 7.12 -13.25
C MET A 66 11.80 6.60 -13.50
N TYR A 67 12.06 5.33 -13.19
CA TYR A 67 13.35 4.72 -13.49
C TYR A 67 13.64 4.72 -14.99
N SER A 68 12.67 4.34 -15.81
CA SER A 68 12.82 4.24 -17.27
C SER A 68 13.21 5.57 -17.91
N VAL A 69 12.63 6.69 -17.46
CA VAL A 69 12.99 8.02 -17.98
C VAL A 69 14.49 8.29 -17.85
N VAL A 70 15.09 8.04 -16.68
CA VAL A 70 16.53 8.25 -16.49
C VAL A 70 17.36 7.32 -17.36
N PHE A 71 17.03 6.04 -17.38
CA PHE A 71 17.80 5.07 -18.16
C PHE A 71 17.67 5.29 -19.67
N ASP A 72 16.52 5.75 -20.14
CA ASP A 72 16.32 6.06 -21.55
C ASP A 72 17.10 7.32 -21.97
N LEU A 73 17.20 8.33 -21.09
CA LEU A 73 18.08 9.49 -21.28
C LEU A 73 19.55 9.06 -21.33
N ILE A 74 20.00 8.19 -20.42
CA ILE A 74 21.39 7.67 -20.39
C ILE A 74 21.70 6.87 -21.66
N LYS A 75 20.76 6.04 -22.12
CA LYS A 75 20.90 5.24 -23.34
C LYS A 75 20.94 6.08 -24.62
N LYS A 76 20.81 7.41 -24.54
CA LYS A 76 20.71 8.33 -25.68
C LYS A 76 19.69 7.85 -26.71
N LYS A 77 18.60 7.22 -26.27
CA LYS A 77 17.51 6.90 -27.18
C LYS A 77 16.99 8.23 -27.72
N ASN A 78 16.80 8.33 -29.04
CA ASN A 78 16.14 9.47 -29.67
C ASN A 78 14.66 9.51 -29.24
N ILE A 79 14.40 9.91 -28.01
CA ILE A 79 13.07 10.24 -27.52
C ILE A 79 12.80 11.67 -27.96
N SER A 80 11.69 11.89 -28.66
CA SER A 80 11.29 13.24 -29.02
C SER A 80 11.02 14.05 -27.74
N GLN A 81 11.40 15.33 -27.75
CA GLN A 81 11.18 16.22 -26.60
C GLN A 81 9.70 16.30 -26.21
N GLN A 82 8.80 16.26 -27.21
CA GLN A 82 7.36 16.18 -26.98
C GLN A 82 6.97 14.92 -26.20
N LYS A 83 7.43 13.73 -26.63
CA LYS A 83 7.11 12.47 -25.96
C LYS A 83 7.65 12.44 -24.53
N LEU A 84 8.84 12.97 -24.31
CA LEU A 84 9.41 13.11 -22.96
C LEU A 84 8.55 14.04 -22.08
N THR A 85 8.04 15.13 -22.65
CA THR A 85 7.22 16.10 -21.92
C THR A 85 5.86 15.49 -21.54
N GLU A 86 5.21 14.80 -22.47
CA GLU A 86 3.96 14.06 -22.22
C GLU A 86 4.16 13.00 -21.13
N GLU A 87 5.24 12.22 -21.20
CA GLU A 87 5.58 11.21 -20.20
C GLU A 87 5.80 11.81 -18.81
N LEU A 88 6.53 12.94 -18.72
CA LEU A 88 6.75 13.63 -17.45
C LEU A 88 5.46 14.22 -16.87
N ILE A 89 4.52 14.70 -17.70
CA ILE A 89 3.21 15.18 -17.24
C ILE A 89 2.37 14.02 -16.68
N ASP A 90 2.39 12.87 -17.35
CA ASP A 90 1.66 11.70 -16.86
C ASP A 90 2.26 11.14 -15.57
N ILE A 91 3.58 11.10 -15.47
CA ILE A 91 4.28 10.77 -14.22
C ILE A 91 3.88 11.74 -13.12
N LYS A 92 3.89 13.06 -13.37
CA LYS A 92 3.46 14.08 -12.39
C LYS A 92 2.05 13.80 -11.88
N LYS A 93 1.10 13.59 -12.79
CA LYS A 93 -0.29 13.25 -12.47
C LYS A 93 -0.36 12.01 -11.57
N GLU A 94 0.36 10.95 -11.92
CA GLU A 94 0.35 9.70 -11.15
C GLU A 94 1.07 9.83 -9.80
N MET A 95 2.13 10.63 -9.69
CA MET A 95 2.79 10.95 -8.43
C MET A 95 1.83 11.58 -7.43
N PHE A 96 1.01 12.56 -7.86
CA PHE A 96 0.02 13.19 -6.99
C PHE A 96 -1.06 12.23 -6.48
N ILE A 97 -1.33 11.14 -7.20
CA ILE A 97 -2.39 10.19 -6.84
C ILE A 97 -1.83 9.03 -6.00
N TYR A 98 -0.65 8.52 -6.35
CA TYR A 98 -0.17 7.21 -5.86
C TYR A 98 1.10 7.28 -5.02
N ALA A 99 1.91 8.33 -5.13
CA ALA A 99 3.16 8.40 -4.37
C ALA A 99 2.88 8.72 -2.89
N PRO A 100 3.63 8.11 -1.94
CA PRO A 100 3.62 8.55 -0.55
C PRO A 100 4.23 9.95 -0.42
N ASP A 101 3.89 10.63 0.68
CA ASP A 101 4.27 12.03 0.92
C ASP A 101 5.77 12.26 0.87
N ASP A 102 6.59 11.33 1.39
CA ASP A 102 8.05 11.46 1.39
C ASP A 102 8.62 11.49 -0.03
N VAL A 103 8.14 10.60 -0.91
CA VAL A 103 8.51 10.55 -2.32
C VAL A 103 7.98 11.79 -3.05
N LEU A 104 6.72 12.18 -2.81
CA LEU A 104 6.09 13.32 -3.45
C LEU A 104 6.77 14.64 -3.08
N LEU A 105 7.09 14.87 -1.81
CA LEU A 105 7.77 16.10 -1.36
C LEU A 105 9.15 16.25 -1.99
N ASN A 106 9.94 15.16 -2.07
CA ASN A 106 11.25 15.21 -2.73
C ASN A 106 11.11 15.40 -4.25
N PHE A 107 10.03 14.89 -4.85
CA PHE A 107 9.70 15.14 -6.25
C PHE A 107 9.34 16.60 -6.51
N LEU A 108 8.54 17.23 -5.65
CA LEU A 108 8.19 18.63 -5.75
C LEU A 108 9.41 19.54 -5.56
N ASP A 109 10.27 19.25 -4.58
CA ASP A 109 11.55 19.97 -4.39
C ASP A 109 12.45 19.87 -5.63
N TRP A 110 12.61 18.67 -6.19
CA TRP A 110 13.36 18.48 -7.44
C TRP A 110 12.74 19.28 -8.58
N ASN A 111 11.42 19.20 -8.79
CA ASN A 111 10.75 19.90 -9.88
C ASN A 111 10.88 21.42 -9.74
N ASN A 112 10.79 21.96 -8.52
CA ASN A 112 10.97 23.39 -8.27
C ASN A 112 12.41 23.82 -8.54
N ASN A 113 13.40 23.04 -8.10
CA ASN A 113 14.81 23.33 -8.36
C ASN A 113 15.13 23.38 -9.87
N VAL A 114 14.57 22.45 -10.65
CA VAL A 114 14.69 22.45 -12.12
C VAL A 114 14.06 23.70 -12.74
N GLN A 115 12.91 24.16 -12.22
CA GLN A 115 12.24 25.36 -12.73
C GLN A 115 12.99 26.66 -12.38
N GLU A 116 13.52 26.76 -11.17
CA GLU A 116 14.19 27.96 -10.67
C GLU A 116 15.60 28.13 -11.25
N ASN A 117 16.38 27.03 -11.30
CA ASN A 117 17.79 27.07 -11.64
C ASN A 117 18.10 26.61 -13.07
N GLY A 118 17.09 26.16 -13.80
CA GLY A 118 17.27 25.62 -15.15
C GLY A 118 18.25 24.44 -15.21
N LEU A 119 18.94 24.32 -16.34
CA LEU A 119 19.97 23.30 -16.61
C LEU A 119 21.36 23.93 -16.72
N ASP A 120 21.70 24.89 -15.85
CA ASP A 120 23.10 25.34 -15.76
C ASP A 120 23.99 24.14 -15.41
N THR A 121 25.11 23.99 -16.11
CA THR A 121 26.17 23.03 -15.84
C THR A 121 26.53 22.88 -14.36
N ASN A 122 26.50 23.95 -13.56
CA ASN A 122 26.78 23.87 -12.11
C ASN A 122 25.63 23.23 -11.31
N THR A 123 24.38 23.34 -11.76
CA THR A 123 23.18 22.87 -11.05
C THR A 123 22.69 21.52 -11.57
N VAL A 124 23.18 21.05 -12.72
CA VAL A 124 22.86 19.73 -13.29
C VAL A 124 23.18 18.60 -12.30
N ASN A 125 24.34 18.63 -11.65
CA ASN A 125 24.71 17.60 -10.67
C ASN A 125 23.78 17.60 -9.45
N GLU A 126 23.42 18.78 -8.94
CA GLU A 126 22.50 18.90 -7.81
C GLU A 126 21.11 18.36 -8.17
N ASN A 127 20.57 18.79 -9.31
CA ASN A 127 19.28 18.32 -9.84
C ASN A 127 19.27 16.80 -10.03
N MET A 128 20.37 16.24 -10.54
CA MET A 128 20.50 14.81 -10.73
C MET A 128 20.55 14.05 -9.40
N MET A 129 21.30 14.56 -8.41
CA MET A 129 21.36 13.99 -7.06
C MET A 129 20.02 14.05 -6.35
N LYS A 130 19.27 15.16 -6.48
CA LYS A 130 17.89 15.28 -5.98
C LYS A 130 16.98 14.23 -6.63
N TYR A 131 17.12 14.01 -7.93
CA TYR A 131 16.36 12.97 -8.61
C TYR A 131 16.71 11.55 -8.12
N PHE A 132 18.00 11.24 -7.95
CA PHE A 132 18.42 9.93 -7.42
C PHE A 132 18.00 9.70 -5.98
N LYS A 133 17.87 10.76 -5.18
CA LYS A 133 17.26 10.69 -3.85
C LYS A 133 15.81 10.20 -3.93
N ILE A 134 15.03 10.69 -4.89
CA ILE A 134 13.66 10.20 -5.14
C ILE A 134 13.70 8.69 -5.47
N LEU A 135 14.62 8.26 -6.34
CA LEU A 135 14.76 6.84 -6.70
C LEU A 135 15.11 5.96 -5.47
N SER A 136 15.97 6.44 -4.56
CA SER A 136 16.26 5.75 -3.30
C SER A 136 15.03 5.65 -2.40
N LEU A 137 14.23 6.73 -2.28
CA LEU A 137 12.98 6.71 -1.50
C LEU A 137 11.95 5.74 -2.11
N ILE A 138 11.84 5.71 -3.43
CA ILE A 138 10.99 4.74 -4.14
C ILE A 138 11.38 3.30 -3.78
N ARG A 139 12.68 2.97 -3.66
CA ARG A 139 13.11 1.62 -3.24
C ARG A 139 12.60 1.28 -1.84
N LYS A 140 12.62 2.24 -0.92
CA LYS A 140 12.11 2.09 0.45
C LYS A 140 10.61 1.85 0.47
N ASP A 141 9.83 2.61 -0.32
CA ASP A 141 8.38 2.42 -0.43
C ASP A 141 8.04 1.05 -1.04
N MET A 142 8.82 0.58 -2.01
CA MET A 142 8.65 -0.73 -2.67
C MET A 142 9.09 -1.94 -1.84
N GLY A 143 9.16 -1.80 -0.50
CA GLY A 143 9.45 -2.90 0.41
C GLY A 143 10.92 -3.09 0.79
N ASN A 144 11.85 -2.30 0.24
CA ASN A 144 13.26 -2.35 0.64
C ASN A 144 13.54 -1.42 1.83
N HIS A 145 12.78 -1.57 2.93
CA HIS A 145 12.84 -0.65 4.08
C HIS A 145 14.21 -0.56 4.76
N LYS A 146 15.04 -1.61 4.60
CA LYS A 146 16.41 -1.69 5.14
C LYS A 146 17.49 -1.38 4.10
N THR A 147 17.13 -0.78 2.97
CA THR A 147 18.12 -0.41 1.94
C THR A 147 19.11 0.60 2.50
N ILE A 148 20.40 0.27 2.39
CA ILE A 148 21.51 1.19 2.65
C ILE A 148 21.88 2.01 1.41
N ILE A 149 21.36 1.62 0.24
CA ILE A 149 21.64 2.27 -1.06
C ILE A 149 21.04 3.67 -1.06
N ASP A 150 21.90 4.67 -1.21
CA ASP A 150 21.54 6.07 -1.28
C ASP A 150 21.60 6.64 -2.72
N ALA A 151 21.40 7.96 -2.86
CA ALA A 151 21.44 8.63 -4.14
C ALA A 151 22.82 8.56 -4.82
N GLU A 152 23.89 8.60 -4.02
CA GLU A 152 25.28 8.60 -4.51
C GLU A 152 25.68 7.22 -5.02
N ASP A 153 25.27 6.16 -4.32
CA ASP A 153 25.45 4.77 -4.76
C ASP A 153 24.78 4.53 -6.12
N ILE A 154 23.53 4.98 -6.27
CA ILE A 154 22.79 4.86 -7.53
C ILE A 154 23.52 5.64 -8.63
N PHE A 155 23.89 6.89 -8.38
CA PHE A 155 24.59 7.71 -9.37
C PHE A 155 25.92 7.08 -9.83
N LYS A 156 26.76 6.64 -8.88
CA LYS A 156 28.05 5.99 -9.17
C LYS A 156 27.87 4.72 -10.01
N SER A 157 26.79 3.96 -9.79
CA SER A 157 26.52 2.74 -10.56
C SER A 157 26.23 3.02 -12.05
N LEU A 158 25.81 4.24 -12.41
CA LEU A 158 25.45 4.64 -13.77
C LEU A 158 26.64 5.21 -14.54
N ILE A 159 27.69 5.65 -13.84
CA ILE A 159 28.94 6.09 -14.46
C ILE A 159 29.73 4.84 -14.87
N ILE A 160 29.49 4.38 -16.09
CA ILE A 160 30.31 3.34 -16.73
C ILE A 160 31.68 3.95 -17.03
N LYS A 161 32.75 3.36 -16.50
CA LYS A 161 34.13 3.67 -16.90
C LYS A 161 34.43 3.10 -18.28
#